data_AF-A0A0V0HC59-F1
#
_entry.id   AF-A0A0V0HC59-F1
#
_cell.length_a   1.000
_cell.length_b   1.000
_cell.length_c   1.000
_cell.angle_alpha   90.00
_cell.angle_beta   90.00
_cell.angle_gamma   90.00
#
_symmetry.space_group_name_H-M   'P 1'
#
loop_
_entity.id
_entity.type
_entity.pdbx_description
1 polymer ?
#
loop_
_entity_poly.entity_id
_entity_poly.type
_entity_poly.pdbx_seq_one_letter_code
_entity_poly.pdbx_strand_id
1 'polypeptide(L)'
;MKEAEEDNGFTYSIVRPTAFFKSLGGQVELVKDGKPYVMFGDGKLCACKPISEQDLASFIADCVLKEDKINQVLPIGGPGKALTPLEQGEMLFKLVGKEPKFLKVPIEIMDFAIGFLDFLVKIFPSLEDAAEFGKIGRYYAAESMLIWDPETGEYNAEATPSYGNDTLEDFSKEY
;
A
#
# COMPACT_ATOMS: atom_id res chain seq x y z
N MET A 1 11.90 18.36 1.63
CA MET A 1 11.26 19.43 0.85
C MET A 1 11.90 20.77 1.13
N LYS A 2 12.01 21.21 2.40
CA LYS A 2 12.72 22.45 2.75
C LYS A 2 14.06 22.64 2.03
N GLU A 3 14.92 21.61 2.00
CA GLU A 3 16.21 21.67 1.31
C GLU A 3 16.10 21.88 -0.22
N ALA A 4 15.06 21.33 -0.86
CA ALA A 4 14.80 21.50 -2.29
C ALA A 4 14.05 22.80 -2.62
N GLU A 5 13.32 23.37 -1.66
CA GLU A 5 12.68 24.69 -1.79
C GLU A 5 13.70 25.84 -1.68
N GLU A 6 14.85 25.58 -1.04
CA GLU A 6 15.93 26.55 -0.85
C GLU A 6 16.99 26.52 -1.96
N ASP A 7 17.02 25.46 -2.79
CA ASP A 7 17.96 25.29 -3.90
C ASP A 7 17.26 25.39 -5.27
N ASN A 8 17.42 26.53 -5.94
CA ASN A 8 16.88 26.78 -7.28
C ASN A 8 17.72 26.14 -8.41
N GLY A 9 18.75 25.35 -8.09
CA GLY A 9 19.65 24.70 -9.04
C GLY A 9 19.09 23.45 -9.70
N PHE A 10 17.98 22.89 -9.20
CA PHE A 10 17.31 21.72 -9.76
C PHE A 10 15.80 21.76 -9.55
N THR A 11 15.09 20.95 -10.33
CA THR A 11 13.64 20.70 -10.18
C THR A 11 13.41 19.31 -9.63
N TYR A 12 12.27 19.08 -8.97
CA TYR A 12 11.93 17.77 -8.42
C TYR A 12 10.48 17.35 -8.67
N SER A 13 10.22 16.06 -8.53
CA SER A 13 8.86 15.52 -8.36
C SER A 13 8.92 14.44 -7.28
N ILE A 14 8.07 14.54 -6.26
CA ILE A 14 8.00 13.55 -5.18
C ILE A 14 6.79 12.67 -5.44
N VAL A 15 7.02 11.49 -6.01
CA VAL A 15 5.97 10.50 -6.28
C VAL A 15 5.67 9.73 -5.00
N ARG A 16 4.40 9.69 -4.59
CA ARG A 16 3.89 8.96 -3.43
C ARG A 16 2.89 7.91 -3.92
N PRO A 17 3.37 6.75 -4.39
CA PRO A 17 2.48 5.74 -4.92
C PRO A 17 1.73 5.02 -3.81
N THR A 18 0.57 4.46 -4.15
CA THR A 18 -0.11 3.47 -3.33
C THR A 18 0.55 2.08 -3.45
N ALA A 19 -0.07 1.04 -2.88
CA ALA A 19 0.45 -0.33 -2.91
C ALA A 19 0.70 -0.86 -4.33
N PHE A 20 1.79 -1.61 -4.49
CA PHE A 20 2.17 -2.28 -5.74
C PHE A 20 1.47 -3.63 -5.90
N PHE A 21 1.23 -4.05 -7.14
CA PHE A 21 0.66 -5.37 -7.43
C PHE A 21 1.48 -6.51 -6.84
N LYS A 22 2.81 -6.49 -6.94
CA LYS A 22 3.68 -7.53 -6.38
C LYS A 22 3.53 -7.69 -4.86
N SER A 23 3.30 -6.59 -4.13
CA SER A 23 3.05 -6.64 -2.69
C SER A 23 1.75 -7.37 -2.36
N LEU A 24 0.78 -7.37 -3.27
CA LEU A 24 -0.49 -8.08 -3.14
C LEU A 24 -0.43 -9.51 -3.72
N GLY A 25 0.52 -9.74 -4.62
CA GLY A 25 0.79 -11.05 -5.24
C GLY A 25 1.06 -12.18 -4.25
N GLY A 26 1.64 -11.89 -3.09
CA GLY A 26 1.97 -12.91 -2.09
C GLY A 26 0.76 -13.71 -1.55
N GLN A 27 -0.45 -13.13 -1.59
CA GLN A 27 -1.67 -13.84 -1.20
C GLN A 27 -2.27 -14.66 -2.35
N VAL A 28 -1.91 -14.36 -3.61
CA VAL A 28 -2.44 -15.02 -4.80
C VAL A 28 -2.10 -16.50 -4.79
N GLU A 29 -0.84 -16.85 -4.52
CA GLU A 29 -0.39 -18.25 -4.44
C GLU A 29 -1.10 -19.02 -3.32
N LEU A 30 -1.27 -18.39 -2.15
CA LEU A 30 -2.00 -19.00 -1.02
C LEU A 30 -3.44 -19.35 -1.41
N VAL A 31 -4.15 -18.40 -2.04
CA VAL A 31 -5.53 -18.61 -2.49
C VAL A 31 -5.61 -19.66 -3.61
N LYS A 32 -4.66 -19.68 -4.54
CA LYS A 32 -4.53 -20.71 -5.59
C LYS A 32 -4.26 -22.10 -5.04
N ASP A 33 -3.52 -22.21 -3.94
CA ASP A 33 -3.35 -23.47 -3.19
C ASP A 33 -4.60 -23.87 -2.40
N GLY A 34 -5.60 -22.98 -2.28
CA GLY A 34 -6.82 -23.20 -1.51
C GLY A 34 -6.68 -22.88 -0.03
N LYS A 35 -5.60 -22.19 0.35
CA LYS A 35 -5.38 -21.65 1.69
C LYS A 35 -6.22 -20.37 1.88
N PRO A 36 -6.52 -19.98 3.12
CA PRO A 36 -7.23 -18.74 3.41
C PRO A 36 -6.41 -17.50 3.03
N TYR A 37 -7.09 -16.44 2.61
CA TYR A 37 -6.52 -15.11 2.49
C TYR A 37 -6.33 -14.53 3.91
N VAL A 38 -5.12 -14.07 4.23
CA VAL A 38 -4.80 -13.55 5.57
C VAL A 38 -5.00 -12.04 5.62
N MET A 39 -5.79 -11.55 6.58
CA MET A 39 -6.06 -10.12 6.73
C MET A 39 -6.18 -9.72 8.20
N PHE A 40 -5.95 -8.45 8.50
CA PHE A 40 -6.12 -7.90 9.84
C PHE A 40 -7.57 -7.45 10.08
N GLY A 41 -8.07 -7.70 11.29
CA GLY A 41 -9.42 -7.32 11.70
C GLY A 41 -10.50 -7.90 10.79
N ASP A 42 -11.43 -7.04 10.35
CA ASP A 42 -12.48 -7.39 9.39
C ASP A 42 -12.05 -7.20 7.93
N GLY A 43 -10.79 -6.84 7.69
CA GLY A 43 -10.24 -6.57 6.38
C GLY A 43 -10.60 -5.20 5.81
N LYS A 44 -11.14 -4.28 6.62
CA LYS A 44 -11.55 -2.92 6.19
C LYS A 44 -10.77 -1.79 6.87
N LEU A 45 -9.74 -2.11 7.66
CA LEU A 45 -8.92 -1.12 8.37
C LEU A 45 -8.22 -0.15 7.42
N CYS A 46 -7.76 -0.63 6.26
CA CYS A 46 -7.08 0.19 5.27
C CYS A 46 -7.61 -0.09 3.86
N ALA A 47 -7.38 0.86 2.96
CA ALA A 47 -7.60 0.72 1.54
C ALA A 47 -6.47 1.37 0.74
N CYS A 48 -6.31 0.93 -0.50
CA CYS A 48 -5.37 1.52 -1.45
C CYS A 48 -5.93 1.43 -2.87
N LYS A 49 -5.33 2.14 -3.84
CA LYS A 49 -5.66 2.01 -5.27
C LYS A 49 -4.51 1.31 -5.98
N PRO A 50 -4.41 -0.04 -5.96
CA PRO A 50 -3.19 -0.74 -6.34
C PRO A 50 -2.69 -0.31 -7.72
N ILE A 51 -1.38 -0.11 -7.87
CA ILE A 51 -0.73 0.32 -9.13
C ILE A 51 0.25 -0.74 -9.60
N SER A 52 0.31 -1.00 -10.91
CA SER A 52 1.32 -1.86 -11.51
C SER A 52 2.68 -1.18 -11.50
N GLU A 53 3.76 -1.97 -11.48
CA GLU A 53 5.12 -1.47 -11.61
C GLU A 53 5.33 -0.73 -12.94
N GLN A 54 4.65 -1.18 -14.01
CA GLN A 54 4.74 -0.60 -15.35
C GLN A 54 4.05 0.76 -15.42
N ASP A 55 2.84 0.89 -14.88
CA ASP A 55 2.11 2.15 -14.83
C ASP A 55 2.82 3.15 -13.93
N LEU A 56 3.35 2.71 -12.78
CA LEU A 56 4.14 3.58 -11.91
C LEU A 56 5.44 4.04 -12.60
N ALA A 57 6.16 3.15 -13.28
CA ALA A 57 7.37 3.53 -14.01
C ALA A 57 7.07 4.56 -15.10
N SER A 58 5.96 4.39 -15.80
CA SER A 58 5.49 5.34 -16.82
C SER A 58 5.13 6.70 -16.22
N PHE A 59 4.46 6.73 -15.06
CA PHE A 59 4.19 7.96 -14.33
C PHE A 59 5.47 8.68 -13.87
N ILE A 60 6.48 7.93 -13.39
CA ILE A 60 7.78 8.49 -13.01
C ILE A 60 8.49 9.08 -14.23
N ALA A 61 8.46 8.40 -15.38
CA ALA A 61 9.01 8.94 -16.62
C ALA A 61 8.31 10.23 -17.04
N ASP A 62 6.98 10.29 -16.92
CA ASP A 62 6.20 11.50 -17.15
C ASP A 62 6.61 12.65 -16.23
N CYS A 63 6.97 12.38 -14.96
CA CYS A 63 7.43 13.41 -14.02
C CYS A 63 8.72 14.11 -14.46
N VAL A 64 9.55 13.44 -15.27
CA VAL A 64 10.78 14.02 -15.83
C VAL A 64 10.48 14.91 -17.04
N LEU A 65 9.41 14.61 -17.78
CA LEU A 65 9.15 15.21 -19.09
C LEU A 65 8.10 16.33 -19.08
N LYS A 66 7.19 16.34 -18.09
CA LYS A 66 6.03 17.23 -18.10
C LYS A 66 6.16 18.36 -17.08
N GLU A 67 5.95 19.59 -17.56
CA GLU A 67 6.08 20.79 -16.73
C GLU A 67 5.08 20.86 -15.58
N ASP A 68 3.89 20.28 -15.74
CA ASP A 68 2.84 20.24 -14.71
C ASP A 68 3.17 19.33 -13.51
N LYS A 69 4.30 18.62 -13.57
CA LYS A 69 4.78 17.73 -12.50
C LYS A 69 6.00 18.29 -11.77
N ILE A 70 6.53 19.44 -12.21
CA ILE A 70 7.69 20.09 -11.63
C ILE A 70 7.35 20.69 -10.27
N ASN A 71 8.23 20.44 -9.31
CA ASN A 71 8.19 20.89 -7.92
C ASN A 71 6.89 20.50 -7.20
N GLN A 72 6.34 19.33 -7.54
CA GLN A 72 5.10 18.80 -6.97
C GLN A 72 5.34 17.60 -6.04
N VAL A 73 4.41 17.42 -5.10
CA VAL A 73 4.18 16.13 -4.43
C VAL A 73 2.99 15.47 -5.08
N LEU A 74 3.19 14.26 -5.59
CA LEU A 74 2.27 13.58 -6.48
C LEU A 74 1.79 12.27 -5.82
N PRO A 75 0.72 12.29 -5.01
CA PRO A 75 0.03 11.07 -4.63
C PRO A 75 -0.56 10.42 -5.86
N ILE A 76 -0.35 9.11 -6.03
CA ILE A 76 -0.82 8.41 -7.23
C ILE A 76 -1.16 6.96 -6.95
N GLY A 77 -2.33 6.52 -7.39
CA GLY A 77 -2.73 5.11 -7.42
C GLY A 77 -2.91 4.59 -8.83
N GLY A 78 -3.20 3.30 -8.95
CA GLY A 78 -3.58 2.68 -10.22
C GLY A 78 -5.06 2.94 -10.56
N PRO A 79 -5.50 2.40 -11.70
CA PRO A 79 -6.87 2.57 -12.17
C PRO A 79 -7.88 1.81 -11.31
N GLY A 80 -9.11 2.31 -11.28
CA GLY A 80 -10.21 1.70 -10.53
C GLY A 80 -10.42 2.33 -9.14
N LYS A 81 -11.35 1.72 -8.38
CA LYS A 81 -11.68 2.16 -7.03
C LYS A 81 -10.60 1.78 -6.02
N ALA A 82 -10.60 2.44 -4.86
CA ALA A 82 -9.83 1.94 -3.72
C ALA A 82 -10.36 0.55 -3.30
N LEU A 83 -9.45 -0.34 -2.92
CA LEU A 83 -9.71 -1.72 -2.52
C LEU A 83 -9.20 -1.96 -1.11
N THR A 84 -10.09 -2.45 -0.26
CA THR A 84 -9.75 -2.99 1.05
C THR A 84 -9.15 -4.40 0.94
N PRO A 85 -8.37 -4.89 1.93
CA PRO A 85 -7.92 -6.29 1.97
C PRO A 85 -9.04 -7.32 1.80
N LEU A 86 -10.23 -7.06 2.35
CA LEU A 86 -11.40 -7.90 2.16
C LEU A 86 -11.80 -7.99 0.67
N GLU A 87 -11.98 -6.85 0.01
CA GLU A 87 -12.37 -6.79 -1.41
C GLU A 87 -11.30 -7.40 -2.33
N GLN A 88 -10.02 -7.20 -2.01
CA GLN A 88 -8.92 -7.84 -2.72
C GLN A 88 -9.00 -9.37 -2.61
N GLY A 89 -9.20 -9.90 -1.40
CA GLY A 89 -9.37 -11.34 -1.20
C GLY A 89 -10.62 -11.89 -1.91
N GLU A 90 -11.77 -11.21 -1.83
CA GLU A 90 -12.99 -11.59 -2.56
C GLU A 90 -12.76 -11.65 -4.08
N MET A 91 -12.06 -10.64 -4.63
CA MET A 91 -11.66 -10.61 -6.04
C MET A 91 -10.79 -11.83 -6.38
N LEU A 92 -9.77 -12.12 -5.58
CA LEU A 92 -8.88 -13.26 -5.82
C LEU A 92 -9.62 -14.60 -5.77
N PHE A 93 -10.48 -14.81 -4.78
CA PHE A 93 -11.29 -16.04 -4.67
C PHE A 93 -12.21 -16.23 -5.87
N LYS A 94 -12.85 -15.15 -6.33
CA LYS A 94 -13.66 -15.15 -7.55
C LYS A 94 -12.85 -15.53 -8.78
N LEU A 95 -11.64 -14.97 -8.93
CA LEU A 95 -10.76 -15.25 -10.07
C LEU A 95 -10.30 -16.71 -10.12
N VAL A 96 -9.99 -17.31 -8.96
CA VAL A 96 -9.58 -18.72 -8.90
C VAL A 96 -10.75 -19.72 -8.89
N GLY A 97 -12.01 -19.23 -8.88
CA GLY A 97 -13.20 -20.07 -8.83
C GLY A 97 -13.35 -20.87 -7.53
N LYS A 98 -12.98 -20.29 -6.38
CA LYS A 98 -13.07 -20.94 -5.07
C LYS A 98 -13.95 -20.16 -4.11
N GLU A 99 -14.56 -20.89 -3.17
CA GLU A 99 -15.31 -20.31 -2.05
C GLU A 99 -14.39 -19.42 -1.19
N PRO A 100 -14.79 -18.17 -0.87
CA PRO A 100 -13.98 -17.27 -0.05
C PRO A 100 -13.68 -17.84 1.34
N LYS A 101 -12.39 -17.87 1.68
CA LYS A 101 -11.89 -18.27 3.01
C LYS A 101 -10.95 -17.21 3.55
N PHE A 102 -11.26 -16.64 4.70
CA PHE A 102 -10.46 -15.59 5.30
C PHE A 102 -9.91 -16.02 6.66
N LEU A 103 -8.62 -15.77 6.88
CA LEU A 103 -8.00 -15.83 8.20
C LEU A 103 -7.89 -14.40 8.74
N LYS A 104 -8.69 -14.09 9.75
CA LYS A 104 -8.71 -12.79 10.43
C LYS A 104 -7.73 -12.79 11.58
N VAL A 105 -6.77 -11.87 11.55
CA VAL A 105 -5.74 -11.71 12.57
C VAL A 105 -6.01 -10.40 13.34
N PRO A 106 -6.08 -10.43 14.69
CA PRO A 106 -6.16 -9.19 15.47
C PRO A 106 -4.93 -8.31 15.23
N ILE A 107 -5.14 -7.00 15.01
CA ILE A 107 -4.04 -6.06 14.76
C ILE A 107 -3.17 -5.86 16.01
N GLU A 108 -3.75 -6.08 17.18
CA GLU A 108 -3.12 -5.99 18.50
C GLU A 108 -1.98 -6.99 18.67
N ILE A 109 -1.93 -8.04 17.86
CA ILE A 109 -0.77 -8.96 17.82
C ILE A 109 0.49 -8.20 17.38
N MET A 110 0.37 -7.26 16.44
CA MET A 110 1.48 -6.39 16.07
C MET A 110 1.87 -5.44 17.20
N ASP A 111 0.89 -4.84 17.89
CA ASP A 111 1.15 -3.97 19.04
C ASP A 111 1.93 -4.70 20.14
N PHE A 112 1.53 -5.93 20.44
CA PHE A 112 2.22 -6.77 21.42
C PHE A 112 3.64 -7.10 20.97
N ALA A 113 3.83 -7.50 19.70
CA ALA A 113 5.15 -7.83 19.17
C ALA A 113 6.08 -6.62 19.17
N ILE A 114 5.60 -5.45 18.73
CA ILE A 114 6.34 -4.18 18.75
C ILE A 114 6.70 -3.80 20.17
N GLY A 115 5.75 -3.84 21.12
CA GLY A 115 6.00 -3.49 22.51
C GLY A 115 7.02 -4.41 23.18
N PHE A 116 6.99 -5.70 22.84
CA PHE A 116 7.99 -6.66 23.30
C PHE A 116 9.38 -6.38 22.70
N LEU A 117 9.45 -6.08 21.39
CA LEU A 117 10.71 -5.69 20.74
C LEU A 117 11.26 -4.39 21.31
N ASP A 118 10.45 -3.35 21.49
CA ASP A 118 10.84 -2.07 22.10
C ASP A 118 11.37 -2.27 23.53
N PHE A 119 10.82 -3.23 24.29
CA PHE A 119 11.36 -3.60 25.59
C PHE A 119 12.75 -4.24 25.47
N LEU A 120 12.95 -5.16 24.51
CA LEU A 120 14.23 -5.80 24.29
C LEU A 120 15.30 -4.85 23.73
N VAL A 121 14.92 -3.87 22.90
CA VAL A 121 15.84 -2.86 22.35
C VAL A 121 16.59 -2.09 23.45
N LYS A 122 15.93 -1.84 24.59
CA LYS A 122 16.55 -1.18 25.75
C LYS A 122 17.74 -1.97 26.33
N ILE A 123 17.77 -3.29 26.10
CA ILE A 123 18.83 -4.20 26.58
C ILE A 123 19.77 -4.57 25.42
N PHE A 124 19.22 -4.73 24.21
CA PHE A 124 19.91 -5.15 23.01
C PHE A 124 19.63 -4.17 21.86
N PRO A 125 20.42 -3.09 21.73
CA PRO A 125 20.20 -2.06 20.70
C PRO A 125 20.17 -2.61 19.27
N SER A 126 20.80 -3.76 19.01
CA SER A 126 20.78 -4.44 17.71
C SER A 126 19.39 -4.89 17.23
N LEU A 127 18.35 -4.76 18.06
CA LEU A 127 16.96 -5.09 17.70
C LEU A 127 16.16 -3.87 17.21
N GLU A 128 16.76 -2.68 17.15
CA GLU A 128 16.09 -1.43 16.77
C GLU A 128 15.45 -1.53 15.39
N ASP A 129 16.21 -1.99 14.38
CA ASP A 129 15.71 -2.22 13.01
C ASP A 129 14.50 -3.15 12.98
N ALA A 130 14.48 -4.20 13.81
CA ALA A 130 13.36 -5.14 13.87
C ALA A 130 12.11 -4.50 14.49
N ALA A 131 12.28 -3.68 15.53
CA ALA A 131 11.19 -2.94 16.15
C ALA A 131 10.62 -1.89 15.19
N GLU A 132 11.47 -1.16 14.48
CA GLU A 132 11.06 -0.21 13.45
C GLU A 132 10.34 -0.90 12.30
N PHE A 133 10.85 -2.03 11.82
CA PHE A 133 10.19 -2.82 10.79
C PHE A 133 8.80 -3.29 11.23
N GLY A 134 8.65 -3.68 12.50
CA GLY A 134 7.33 -4.01 13.08
C GLY A 134 6.36 -2.82 13.04
N LYS A 135 6.82 -1.61 13.42
CA LYS A 135 6.02 -0.38 13.38
C LYS A 135 5.60 -0.03 11.96
N ILE A 136 6.48 -0.19 10.98
CA ILE A 136 6.17 -0.03 9.56
C ILE A 136 5.11 -1.05 9.15
N GLY A 137 5.28 -2.34 9.45
CA GLY A 137 4.31 -3.38 9.13
C GLY A 137 2.92 -3.07 9.70
N ARG A 138 2.86 -2.57 10.93
CA ARG A 138 1.61 -2.13 11.57
C ARG A 138 0.98 -0.95 10.85
N TYR A 139 1.77 0.05 10.49
CA TYR A 139 1.28 1.21 9.73
C TYR A 139 0.63 0.75 8.43
N TYR A 140 1.27 -0.13 7.66
CA TYR A 140 0.72 -0.68 6.42
C TYR A 140 -0.56 -1.50 6.62
N ALA A 141 -0.72 -2.14 7.78
CA ALA A 141 -1.90 -2.95 8.09
C ALA A 141 -3.10 -2.14 8.58
N ALA A 142 -2.90 -0.88 9.01
CA ALA A 142 -3.93 -0.05 9.63
C ALA A 142 -4.23 1.24 8.88
N GLU A 143 -3.27 1.80 8.14
CA GLU A 143 -3.39 3.10 7.49
C GLU A 143 -3.63 2.94 5.99
N SER A 144 -4.58 3.72 5.47
CA SER A 144 -4.89 3.70 4.04
C SER A 144 -3.82 4.45 3.25
N MET A 145 -3.45 3.92 2.09
CA MET A 145 -2.55 4.59 1.16
C MET A 145 -3.37 5.44 0.19
N LEU A 146 -4.09 6.40 0.75
CA LEU A 146 -4.95 7.33 0.02
C LEU A 146 -4.63 8.74 0.50
N ILE A 147 -5.11 9.76 -0.20
CA ILE A 147 -4.96 11.14 0.25
C ILE A 147 -5.72 11.31 1.56
N TRP A 148 -5.04 11.85 2.56
CA TRP A 148 -5.66 12.28 3.82
C TRP A 148 -6.39 13.61 3.62
N ASP A 149 -7.66 13.66 3.99
CA ASP A 149 -8.45 14.88 4.04
C ASP A 149 -8.38 15.46 5.48
N PRO A 150 -7.70 16.59 5.69
CA PRO A 150 -7.55 17.18 7.01
C PRO A 150 -8.85 17.80 7.54
N GLU A 151 -9.83 18.10 6.69
CA GLU A 151 -11.09 18.70 7.11
C GLU A 151 -12.01 17.65 7.72
N THR A 152 -12.06 16.46 7.11
CA THR A 152 -12.86 15.34 7.60
C THR A 152 -12.12 14.46 8.60
N GLY A 153 -10.80 14.45 8.55
CA GLY A 153 -9.97 13.53 9.33
C GLY A 153 -10.04 12.10 8.81
N GLU A 154 -10.28 11.93 7.51
CA GLU A 154 -10.44 10.63 6.86
C GLU A 154 -9.63 10.53 5.56
N TYR A 155 -9.38 9.30 5.13
CA TYR A 155 -8.75 9.04 3.83
C TYR A 155 -9.76 9.13 2.69
N ASN A 156 -9.42 9.87 1.64
CA ASN A 156 -10.29 10.18 0.51
C ASN A 156 -9.85 9.46 -0.78
N ALA A 157 -10.62 8.42 -1.15
CA ALA A 157 -10.37 7.63 -2.35
C ALA A 157 -10.59 8.41 -3.66
N GLU A 158 -11.58 9.31 -3.69
CA GLU A 158 -11.93 10.11 -4.87
C GLU A 158 -10.90 11.22 -5.14
N ALA A 159 -10.36 11.80 -4.07
CA ALA A 159 -9.27 12.77 -4.17
C ALA A 159 -7.96 12.12 -4.61
N THR A 160 -7.79 10.81 -4.40
CA THR A 160 -6.56 10.09 -4.75
C THR A 160 -6.50 9.84 -6.27
N PRO A 161 -5.58 10.47 -7.01
CA PRO A 161 -5.51 10.35 -8.47
C PRO A 161 -5.19 8.91 -8.90
N SER A 162 -5.61 8.56 -10.11
CA SER A 162 -5.25 7.30 -10.79
C SER A 162 -4.39 7.58 -12.01
N TYR A 163 -3.51 6.63 -12.34
CA TYR A 163 -2.76 6.62 -13.58
C TYR A 163 -2.71 5.23 -14.18
N GLY A 164 -2.61 5.16 -15.50
CA GLY A 164 -2.43 3.91 -16.22
C GLY A 164 -3.73 3.17 -16.53
N ASN A 165 -3.59 1.91 -16.95
CA ASN A 165 -4.70 1.06 -17.38
C ASN A 165 -4.63 -0.36 -16.81
N ASP A 166 -3.54 -0.74 -16.17
CA ASP A 166 -3.37 -2.09 -15.61
C ASP A 166 -4.22 -2.24 -14.36
N THR A 167 -5.07 -3.27 -14.31
CA THR A 167 -5.89 -3.55 -13.13
C THR A 167 -5.32 -4.72 -12.33
N LEU A 168 -5.52 -4.69 -11.01
CA LEU A 168 -5.13 -5.81 -10.14
C LEU A 168 -5.83 -7.12 -10.56
N GLU A 169 -7.06 -7.00 -11.07
CA GLU A 169 -7.84 -8.14 -11.55
C GLU A 169 -7.14 -8.81 -12.75
N ASP A 170 -6.68 -8.02 -13.72
CA ASP A 170 -6.02 -8.54 -14.92
C ASP A 170 -4.64 -9.10 -14.59
N PHE A 171 -3.86 -8.41 -13.76
CA PHE A 171 -2.59 -8.93 -13.24
C PHE A 171 -2.77 -10.29 -12.55
N SER A 172 -3.82 -10.44 -11.75
CA SER A 172 -4.07 -11.68 -10.99
C SER A 172 -4.46 -12.87 -11.88
N LYS A 173 -4.92 -12.64 -13.12
CA LYS A 173 -5.23 -13.69 -14.11
C LYS A 173 -3.98 -14.27 -14.77
N GLU A 174 -2.88 -13.51 -14.80
CA GLU A 174 -1.64 -13.93 -15.47
C GLU A 174 -0.76 -14.84 -14.61
N TYR A 175 -0.92 -14.77 -13.29
CA TYR A 175 -0.32 -15.71 -12.35
C TYR A 175 -1.13 -17.01 -12.30
#